data_AF-A0A9D8W1F8-F1
#
_entry.id   AF-A0A9D8W1F8-F1
#
_cell.length_a   1.000
_cell.length_b   1.000
_cell.length_c   1.000
_cell.angle_alpha   90.00
_cell.angle_beta   90.00
_cell.angle_gamma   90.00
#
_symmetry.space_group_name_H-M   'P 1'
#
loop_
_entity.id
_entity.type
_entity.pdbx_description
1 polymer ?
#
loop_
_entity_poly.entity_id
_entity_poly.type
_entity_poly.pdbx_seq_one_letter_code
_entity_poly.pdbx_strand_id
1 'polypeptide(L)' 'MSIQAKTLIWAAIIIGAAFVANSQGLSDGASYGLIAGLTGAAWGSIQSRNVCGAGCLQ' A
#
# COMPACT_ATOMS: atom_id res chain seq x y z
N MET A 1 12.79 -6.43 -8.93
CA MET A 1 12.48 -5.85 -7.60
C MET A 1 11.92 -6.93 -6.68
N SER A 2 12.55 -7.15 -5.52
CA SER A 2 12.16 -8.16 -4.53
C SER A 2 10.89 -7.75 -3.78
N ILE A 3 10.18 -8.72 -3.18
CA ILE A 3 9.01 -8.46 -2.33
C ILE A 3 9.37 -7.56 -1.14
N GLN A 4 10.56 -7.77 -0.55
CA GLN A 4 11.06 -6.93 0.54
C GLN A 4 11.23 -5.46 0.12
N ALA A 5 11.80 -5.20 -1.05
CA ALA A 5 11.91 -3.82 -1.53
C ALA A 5 10.51 -3.21 -1.75
N LYS A 6 9.53 -4.00 -2.18
CA LYS A 6 8.18 -3.53 -2.48
C LYS A 6 7.38 -3.23 -1.22
N THR A 7 7.52 -4.04 -0.17
CA THR A 7 6.94 -3.77 1.14
C THR A 7 7.58 -2.54 1.79
N LEU A 8 8.90 -2.37 1.67
CA LEU A 8 9.59 -1.20 2.20
C LEU A 8 9.13 0.12 1.53
N ILE A 9 8.91 0.11 0.22
CA ILE A 9 8.36 1.29 -0.49
C ILE A 9 6.94 1.61 0.00
N TRP A 10 6.06 0.61 0.12
CA TRP A 10 4.71 0.84 0.62
C TRP A 10 4.67 1.30 2.07
N ALA A 11 5.54 0.76 2.93
CA ALA A 11 5.68 1.22 4.30
C ALA A 11 6.06 2.70 4.36
N ALA A 12 7.02 3.13 3.54
CA ALA A 12 7.42 4.54 3.46
C ALA A 12 6.26 5.45 2.99
N ILE A 13 5.48 5.01 1.99
CA ILE A 13 4.32 5.75 1.49
C ILE A 13 3.23 5.90 2.57
N ILE A 14 2.92 4.82 3.29
CA ILE A 14 1.87 4.83 4.33
C ILE A 14 2.28 5.75 5.49
N ILE A 15 3.54 5.70 5.92
CA ILE A 15 4.06 6.58 6.98
C ILE A 15 4.04 8.05 6.52
N GLY A 16 4.46 8.33 5.28
CA GLY A 16 4.41 9.68 4.71
C GLY A 16 2.99 10.21 4.62
N ALA A 17 2.03 9.39 4.16
CA ALA A 17 0.63 9.75 4.11
C ALA A 17 0.03 10.03 5.50
N ALA A 18 0.40 9.24 6.51
CA ALA A 18 -0.03 9.47 7.89
C ALA A 18 0.50 10.80 8.44
N PHE A 19 1.76 11.14 8.16
CA PHE A 19 2.36 12.42 8.56
C PHE A 19 1.65 13.60 7.89
N VAL A 20 1.39 13.50 6.57
CA VAL A 20 0.68 14.52 5.81
C VAL A 20 -0.77 14.68 6.29
N ALA A 21 -1.46 13.57 6.58
CA ALA A 21 -2.81 13.60 7.13
C ALA A 21 -2.85 14.27 8.52
N ASN A 22 -1.86 13.98 9.36
CA ASN A 22 -1.70 14.62 10.67
C ASN A 22 -1.44 16.13 10.54
N SER A 23 -0.54 16.55 9.63
CA SER A 23 -0.22 17.97 9.42
C SER A 23 -1.40 18.80 8.87
N GLN A 24 -2.32 18.16 8.15
CA GLN A 24 -3.49 18.82 7.58
C GLN A 24 -4.71 18.76 8.49
N GLY A 25 -4.59 18.18 9.69
CA GLY A 25 -5.69 18.06 10.64
C GLY A 25 -6.89 17.27 10.07
N LEU A 26 -6.63 16.29 9.20
CA LEU A 26 -7.71 15.50 8.59
C LEU A 26 -8.50 14.79 9.69
N SER A 27 -9.83 14.86 9.58
CA SER A 27 -10.76 14.09 10.43
C SER A 27 -10.38 12.61 10.45
N ASP A 28 -10.53 11.96 11.60
CA ASP A 28 -10.13 10.57 11.85
C ASP A 28 -10.62 9.60 10.76
N GLY A 29 -11.82 9.85 10.19
CA GLY A 29 -12.37 9.03 9.10
C GLY A 29 -11.61 9.15 7.77
N ALA A 30 -11.10 10.34 7.43
CA ALA A 30 -10.36 10.56 6.20
C ALA A 30 -8.93 10.00 6.29
N SER A 31 -8.30 10.16 7.46
CA SER A 31 -7.00 9.56 7.79
C SER A 31 -7.09 8.03 7.78
N TYR A 32 -8.15 7.46 8.36
CA TYR A 32 -8.41 6.02 8.30
C TYR A 32 -8.63 5.54 6.86
N GLY A 33 -9.46 6.24 6.08
CA GLY A 33 -9.72 5.91 4.69
C GLY A 33 -8.45 5.92 3.83
N LEU A 34 -7.58 6.92 4.02
CA LEU A 34 -6.28 7.01 3.35
C LEU A 34 -5.37 5.83 3.70
N ILE A 35 -5.18 5.54 5.00
CA ILE A 35 -4.30 4.46 5.44
C ILE A 35 -4.85 3.09 5.03
N ALA A 36 -6.15 2.85 5.20
CA ALA A 36 -6.79 1.60 4.82
C ALA A 36 -6.75 1.38 3.29
N GLY A 37 -7.01 2.43 2.50
CA GLY A 37 -6.92 2.38 1.04
C GLY A 37 -5.51 2.10 0.55
N LEU A 38 -4.50 2.79 1.09
CA LEU A 38 -3.09 2.57 0.76
C LEU A 38 -2.63 1.16 1.18
N THR A 39 -3.09 0.67 2.33
CA THR A 39 -2.78 -0.69 2.81
C THR A 39 -3.40 -1.76 1.89
N GLY A 40 -4.65 -1.58 1.46
CA GLY A 40 -5.31 -2.47 0.50
C GLY A 40 -4.62 -2.46 -0.88
N ALA A 41 -4.23 -1.28 -1.37
CA ALA A 41 -3.46 -1.14 -2.60
C ALA A 41 -2.07 -1.79 -2.49
N ALA A 42 -1.40 -1.65 -1.34
CA ALA A 42 -0.15 -2.32 -1.04
C ALA A 42 -0.31 -3.83 -1.14
N TRP A 43 -1.30 -4.38 -0.43
CA TRP A 43 -1.55 -5.81 -0.41
C TRP A 43 -1.88 -6.37 -1.80
N GLY A 44 -2.81 -5.73 -2.53
CA GLY A 44 -3.15 -6.13 -3.90
C GLY A 44 -1.96 -6.06 -4.85
N SER A 45 -1.11 -5.04 -4.72
CA SER A 45 0.09 -4.91 -5.55
C SER A 45 1.15 -5.98 -5.21
N ILE A 46 1.36 -6.32 -3.94
CA ILE A 46 2.34 -7.32 -3.49
C ILE A 46 1.86 -8.73 -3.85
N GLN A 47 0.56 -9.01 -3.65
CA GLN A 47 -0.07 -10.31 -3.88
C GLN A 47 -0.36 -10.59 -5.37
N SER A 48 -0.49 -9.58 -6.23
CA SER A 48 -0.79 -9.74 -7.67
C SER A 48 0.22 -10.61 -8.44
N ARG A 49 1.41 -10.89 -7.88
CA ARG A 49 2.36 -11.82 -8.50
C ARG A 49 2.07 -13.30 -8.24
N ASN A 50 1.14 -13.63 -7.33
CA ASN A 50 0.81 -15.03 -6.99
C ASN A 50 -0.45 -15.58 -7.69
N VAL A 51 -1.22 -14.76 -8.42
CA VAL A 51 -2.46 -15.25 -9.08
C VAL A 51 -2.35 -15.26 -10.61
N CYS A 52 -1.47 -14.45 -11.20
CA CYS A 52 -1.19 -14.46 -12.64
C CYS A 52 0.32 -14.30 -12.92
N GLY A 53 1.12 -15.25 -12.42
CA GLY A 53 2.57 -15.28 -12.64
C GLY A 53 3.05 -16.68 -12.97
N ALA A 54 3.11 -17.00 -14.26
CA ALA A 54 3.79 -18.16 -14.89
C ALA A 54 3.09 -19.54 -14.89
N GLY A 55 1.79 -19.61 -15.19
CA GLY A 55 1.14 -20.93 -15.44
C GLY A 55 -0.14 -20.93 -16.30
N CYS A 56 -0.77 -19.78 -16.57
CA CYS A 56 -1.99 -19.69 -17.38
C CYS A 56 -1.78 -19.03 -18.77
N LEU A 57 -0.52 -18.86 -19.18
CA LEU A 57 -0.11 -18.49 -20.54
C LEU A 57 1.15 -19.32 -20.89
N GLN A 58 1.01 -20.64 -20.87
CA GLN A 58 1.86 -21.57 -21.62
C GLN A 58 1.18 -21.87 -22.94
#